data_AF-A0A2W6DZI3-F1
#
_entry.id   AF-A0A2W6DZI3-F1
#
_cell.length_a   1.000
_cell.length_b   1.000
_cell.length_c   1.000
_cell.angle_alpha   90.00
_cell.angle_beta   90.00
_cell.angle_gamma   90.00
#
_symmetry.space_group_name_H-M   'P 1'
#
loop_
_entity.id
_entity.type
_entity.pdbx_description
1 polymer ?
#
loop_
_entity_poly.entity_id
_entity_poly.type
_entity_poly.pdbx_seq_one_letter_code
_entity_poly.pdbx_strand_id
1 'polypeptide(L)'
;MSRYIDPPISLQFKGYQLRTDVKVALIEVPGIAGEPHFCIKGMHDPADGRKVILRAGALYVRSIGKPESVEVQTRAAMEEIIDSAVTARLRAFVEQAGKAGLVLGTSPEAATAAAEADARWFDQQRRAGFD
;
A
#
# COMPACT_ATOMS: atom_id res chain seq x y z
N MET A 1 -19.60 2.03 9.97
CA MET A 1 -19.26 2.08 8.54
C MET A 1 -18.72 3.48 8.22
N SER A 2 -17.50 3.57 7.68
CA SER A 2 -16.88 4.86 7.39
C SER A 2 -17.61 5.56 6.24
N ARG A 3 -17.98 6.84 6.42
CA ARG A 3 -18.80 7.61 5.47
C ARG A 3 -17.97 8.39 4.43
N TYR A 4 -16.65 8.33 4.52
CA TYR A 4 -15.75 9.20 3.78
C TYR A 4 -14.65 8.46 3.02
N ILE A 5 -14.52 7.14 3.18
CA ILE A 5 -13.42 6.37 2.60
C ILE A 5 -13.92 5.06 1.97
N ASP A 6 -13.34 4.69 0.85
CA ASP A 6 -13.56 3.43 0.14
C ASP A 6 -12.21 2.81 -0.27
N PRO A 7 -11.88 1.58 0.12
CA PRO A 7 -12.66 0.70 0.98
C PRO A 7 -12.87 1.24 2.41
N PRO A 8 -13.91 0.80 3.14
CA PRO A 8 -14.17 1.30 4.48
C PRO A 8 -13.16 0.75 5.50
N ILE A 9 -12.49 1.64 6.23
CA ILE A 9 -11.61 1.25 7.34
C ILE A 9 -12.38 1.09 8.65
N SER A 10 -11.94 0.13 9.46
CA SER A 10 -12.41 -0.05 10.85
C SER A 10 -11.42 0.61 11.80
N LEU A 11 -11.89 1.57 12.60
CA LEU A 11 -11.08 2.26 13.60
C LEU A 11 -11.38 1.70 14.99
N GLN A 12 -10.35 1.51 15.80
CA GLN A 12 -10.52 1.16 17.22
C GLN A 12 -10.21 2.38 18.08
N PHE A 13 -11.10 2.68 19.03
CA PHE A 13 -10.98 3.81 19.92
C PHE A 13 -10.78 3.33 21.35
N LYS A 14 -9.73 3.81 22.02
CA LYS A 14 -9.48 3.54 23.43
C LYS A 14 -9.27 4.86 24.16
N GLY A 15 -10.08 5.11 25.18
CA GLY A 15 -9.93 6.27 26.05
C GLY A 15 -8.91 5.97 27.15
N TYR A 16 -8.02 6.92 27.43
CA TYR A 16 -7.07 6.84 28.53
C TYR A 16 -7.14 8.10 29.38
N GLN A 17 -7.00 7.92 30.70
CA GLN A 17 -6.79 8.98 31.66
C GLN A 17 -5.30 9.00 32.01
N LEU A 18 -4.61 10.10 31.70
CA LEU A 18 -3.20 10.25 32.07
C LEU A 18 -3.07 10.55 33.57
N ARG A 19 -1.88 10.32 34.12
CA ARG A 19 -1.55 10.65 35.52
C ARG A 19 -1.72 12.14 35.86
N THR A 20 -1.72 12.99 34.84
CA THR A 20 -1.92 14.45 34.92
C THR A 20 -3.40 14.86 34.92
N ASP A 21 -4.32 13.90 35.02
CA ASP A 21 -5.77 14.10 34.90
C ASP A 21 -6.25 14.62 33.52
N VAL A 22 -5.40 14.52 32.50
CA VAL A 22 -5.78 14.78 31.09
C VAL A 22 -6.38 13.53 30.45
N LYS A 23 -7.54 13.70 29.78
CA LYS A 23 -8.20 12.67 28.98
C LYS A 23 -7.64 12.66 27.56
N VAL A 24 -7.22 11.49 27.09
CA VAL A 24 -6.75 11.29 25.72
C VAL A 24 -7.48 10.12 25.06
N ALA A 25 -7.66 10.20 23.74
CA ALA A 25 -8.18 9.10 22.94
C ALA A 25 -7.06 8.55 22.05
N LEU A 26 -6.80 7.25 22.16
CA LEU A 26 -5.99 6.51 21.20
C LEU A 26 -6.91 6.01 20.09
N ILE A 27 -6.56 6.36 18.86
CA ILE A 27 -7.22 5.88 17.66
C ILE A 27 -6.26 4.93 16.96
N GLU A 28 -6.53 3.64 17.04
CA GLU A 28 -5.76 2.63 16.32
C GLU A 28 -6.34 2.50 14.90
N VAL A 29 -5.51 2.85 13.92
CA VAL A 29 -5.81 2.69 12.50
C VAL A 29 -5.09 1.42 12.03
N PRO A 30 -5.81 0.38 11.58
CA PRO A 30 -5.17 -0.82 11.04
C PRO A 30 -4.35 -0.46 9.80
N GLY A 31 -3.29 -1.22 9.55
CA GLY A 31 -2.48 -1.05 8.34
C GLY A 31 -3.34 -1.26 7.10
N ILE A 32 -3.53 -0.21 6.32
CA ILE A 32 -4.21 -0.20 5.02
C ILE A 32 -3.26 -0.65 3.91
N ALA A 33 -2.66 -1.83 4.08
CA ALA A 33 -1.69 -2.35 3.14
C ALA A 33 -2.38 -3.17 2.03
N GLY A 34 -2.05 -2.86 0.77
CA GLY A 34 -2.40 -3.69 -0.39
C GLY A 34 -3.41 -3.10 -1.37
N GLU A 35 -4.08 -2.00 -1.02
CA GLU A 35 -4.95 -1.24 -1.92
C GLU A 35 -5.09 0.25 -1.51
N PRO A 36 -5.21 1.17 -2.49
CA PRO A 36 -5.42 2.58 -2.23
C PRO A 36 -6.82 2.84 -1.67
N HIS A 37 -6.91 3.75 -0.70
CA HIS A 37 -8.16 4.16 -0.08
C HIS A 37 -8.55 5.57 -0.53
N PHE A 38 -9.65 5.67 -1.27
CA PHE A 38 -10.10 6.92 -1.85
C PHE A 38 -11.11 7.63 -0.95
N CYS A 39 -11.04 8.95 -0.95
CA CYS A 39 -12.08 9.78 -0.34
C CYS A 39 -13.34 9.72 -1.20
N ILE A 40 -14.46 9.23 -0.67
CA ILE A 40 -15.73 9.14 -1.43
C ILE A 40 -16.66 10.33 -1.20
N LYS A 41 -16.36 11.19 -0.22
CA LYS A 41 -17.21 12.33 0.13
C LYS A 41 -16.39 13.58 0.37
N GLY A 42 -16.69 14.63 -0.39
CA GLY A 42 -16.09 15.94 -0.20
C GLY A 42 -16.49 16.58 1.14
N MET A 43 -15.58 17.38 1.71
CA MET A 43 -15.79 18.13 2.95
C MET A 43 -15.17 19.52 2.81
N HIS A 44 -15.93 20.54 3.19
CA HIS A 44 -15.43 21.90 3.36
C HIS A 44 -15.18 22.18 4.84
N ASP A 45 -14.32 23.15 5.11
CA ASP A 45 -14.01 23.62 6.44
C ASP A 45 -15.30 24.08 7.14
N PRO A 46 -15.67 23.50 8.28
CA PRO A 46 -16.87 23.92 9.00
C PRO A 46 -16.84 25.38 9.46
N ALA A 47 -15.66 25.97 9.65
CA ALA A 47 -15.51 27.35 10.13
C ALA A 47 -15.62 28.40 9.01
N ASP A 48 -15.09 28.11 7.82
CA ASP A 48 -15.03 29.04 6.66
C ASP A 48 -16.09 28.70 5.59
N GLY A 49 -16.48 27.43 5.46
CA GLY A 49 -17.46 26.94 4.49
C GLY A 49 -16.99 26.96 3.03
N ARG A 50 -15.98 27.77 2.70
CA ARG A 50 -15.43 27.95 1.34
C ARG A 50 -14.20 27.09 1.08
N LYS A 51 -13.38 26.84 2.10
CA LYS A 51 -12.14 26.06 1.97
C LYS A 51 -12.45 24.57 1.88
N VAL A 52 -12.04 23.92 0.80
CA VAL A 52 -12.13 22.46 0.65
C VAL A 52 -11.07 21.78 1.53
N ILE A 53 -11.49 20.86 2.39
CA ILE A 53 -10.60 20.00 3.19
C ILE A 53 -10.40 18.64 2.51
N LEU A 54 -11.51 18.00 2.10
CA LEU A 54 -11.50 16.72 1.43
C LEU A 54 -12.18 16.86 0.07
N ARG A 55 -11.56 16.32 -0.98
CA ARG A 55 -12.13 16.23 -2.31
C ARG A 55 -12.58 14.79 -2.57
N ALA A 56 -13.79 14.63 -3.11
CA ALA A 56 -14.26 13.32 -3.55
C ALA A 56 -13.36 12.78 -4.69
N GLY A 57 -13.08 11.49 -4.68
CA GLY A 57 -12.15 10.79 -5.56
C GLY A 57 -10.66 11.02 -5.26
N ALA A 58 -10.30 11.88 -4.31
CA ALA A 58 -8.90 12.14 -4.01
C ALA A 58 -8.28 11.05 -3.12
N LEU A 59 -7.00 10.81 -3.35
CA LEU A 59 -6.14 9.96 -2.53
C LEU A 59 -5.24 10.85 -1.68
N TYR A 60 -5.08 10.48 -0.41
CA TYR A 60 -4.28 11.22 0.54
C TYR A 60 -3.19 10.32 1.11
N VAL A 61 -1.97 10.83 1.16
CA VAL A 61 -0.82 10.12 1.73
C VAL A 61 -0.21 10.94 2.86
N ARG A 62 0.35 10.23 3.83
CA ARG A 62 1.12 10.85 4.90
C ARG A 62 2.59 10.86 4.50
N SER A 63 3.21 12.04 4.52
CA SER A 63 4.64 12.16 4.31
C SER A 63 5.43 11.68 5.52
N ILE A 64 6.62 11.12 5.30
CA ILE A 64 7.52 10.70 6.37
C ILE A 64 7.95 11.94 7.17
N GLY A 65 7.78 11.90 8.48
CA GLY A 65 8.21 12.98 9.38
C GLY A 65 7.19 14.09 9.62
N LYS A 66 6.02 14.07 8.94
CA LYS A 66 4.92 14.99 9.24
C LYS A 66 3.62 14.27 9.59
N PRO A 67 2.84 14.79 10.55
CA PRO A 67 1.56 14.19 10.92
C PRO A 67 0.45 14.50 9.91
N GLU A 68 0.64 15.51 9.06
CA GLU A 68 -0.33 15.97 8.09
C GLU A 68 -0.34 15.10 6.82
N SER A 69 -1.55 14.69 6.42
CA SER A 69 -1.79 14.02 5.15
C SER A 69 -1.98 15.06 4.05
N VAL A 70 -1.41 14.78 2.89
CA VAL A 70 -1.50 15.64 1.70
C VAL A 70 -2.16 14.88 0.57
N GLU A 71 -2.87 15.61 -0.28
CA GLU A 71 -3.42 15.05 -1.50
C GLU A 71 -2.30 14.62 -2.44
N VAL A 72 -2.46 13.46 -3.10
CA VAL A 72 -1.54 12.99 -4.13
C VAL A 72 -1.73 13.85 -5.39
N GLN A 73 -0.73 14.65 -5.72
CA GLN A 73 -0.79 15.62 -6.83
C GLN A 73 0.14 15.27 -8.00
N THR A 74 1.09 14.36 -7.80
CA THR A 74 2.14 14.07 -8.77
C THR A 74 2.16 12.60 -9.16
N ARG A 75 2.63 12.34 -10.38
CA ARG A 75 2.90 10.97 -10.86
C ARG A 75 3.87 10.23 -9.94
N ALA A 76 4.96 10.89 -9.52
CA ALA A 76 5.95 10.27 -8.63
C ALA A 76 5.34 9.80 -7.31
N ALA A 77 4.49 10.61 -6.68
CA ALA A 77 3.78 10.21 -5.47
C ALA A 77 2.82 9.03 -5.71
N MET A 78 2.21 8.95 -6.89
CA MET A 78 1.39 7.80 -7.26
C MET A 78 2.22 6.53 -7.52
N GLU A 79 3.39 6.64 -8.16
CA GLU A 79 4.32 5.53 -8.37
C GLU A 79 4.78 4.94 -7.03
N GLU A 80 5.12 5.77 -6.05
CA GLU A 80 5.47 5.32 -4.70
C GLU A 80 4.35 4.50 -4.04
N ILE A 81 3.08 4.89 -4.25
CA ILE A 81 1.92 4.16 -3.72
C ILE A 81 1.78 2.80 -4.39
N ILE A 82 1.94 2.75 -5.72
CA ILE A 82 1.86 1.50 -6.49
C ILE A 82 2.97 0.55 -6.04
N ASP A 83 4.21 1.03 -5.93
CA ASP A 83 5.36 0.24 -5.48
C ASP A 83 5.15 -0.30 -4.06
N SER A 84 4.60 0.52 -3.16
CA SER A 84 4.25 0.11 -1.81
C SER A 84 3.18 -1.00 -1.81
N ALA A 85 2.14 -0.87 -2.63
CA ALA A 85 1.08 -1.85 -2.75
C ALA A 85 1.58 -3.18 -3.35
N VAL A 86 2.42 -3.13 -4.38
CA VAL A 86 3.06 -4.30 -4.99
C VAL A 86 3.95 -5.01 -3.98
N THR A 87 4.79 -4.26 -3.25
CA THR A 87 5.65 -4.81 -2.20
C THR A 87 4.85 -5.50 -1.11
N ALA A 88 3.75 -4.88 -0.66
CA ALA A 88 2.86 -5.47 0.35
C ALA A 88 2.21 -6.76 -0.14
N ARG A 89 1.75 -6.81 -1.40
CA ARG A 89 1.18 -8.02 -2.01
C ARG A 89 2.20 -9.14 -2.17
N LEU A 90 3.42 -8.81 -2.59
CA LEU A 90 4.50 -9.80 -2.70
C LEU A 90 4.84 -10.39 -1.33
N ARG A 91 4.93 -9.54 -0.29
CA ARG A 91 5.14 -10.01 1.09
C ARG A 91 4.02 -10.95 1.53
N ALA A 92 2.76 -10.58 1.31
CA ALA A 92 1.61 -11.42 1.65
C ALA A 92 1.64 -12.77 0.90
N PHE A 93 2.04 -12.76 -0.37
CA PHE A 93 2.23 -13.98 -1.15
C PHE A 93 3.32 -14.89 -0.54
N VAL A 94 4.50 -14.33 -0.24
CA VAL A 94 5.62 -15.08 0.36
C VAL A 94 5.21 -15.67 1.72
N GLU A 95 4.54 -14.89 2.56
CA GLU A 95 4.02 -15.36 3.84
C GLU A 95 3.03 -16.52 3.67
N GLN A 96 2.13 -16.42 2.69
CA GLN A 96 1.13 -17.45 2.44
C GLN A 96 1.75 -18.72 1.83
N ALA A 97 2.71 -18.58 0.93
CA ALA A 97 3.48 -19.70 0.38
C ALA A 97 4.21 -20.45 1.51
N GLY A 98 4.88 -19.72 2.41
CA GLY A 98 5.54 -20.31 3.58
C GLY A 98 4.57 -21.06 4.50
N LYS A 99 3.38 -20.51 4.76
CA LYS A 99 2.32 -21.19 5.54
C LYS A 99 1.80 -22.46 4.86
N ALA A 100 1.82 -22.51 3.53
CA ALA A 100 1.44 -23.68 2.75
C ALA A 100 2.56 -24.74 2.66
N GLY A 101 3.71 -24.51 3.30
CA GLY A 101 4.88 -25.39 3.20
C GLY A 101 5.64 -25.27 1.87
N LEU A 102 5.30 -24.28 1.05
CA LEU A 102 6.06 -23.97 -0.17
C LEU A 102 7.32 -23.21 0.23
N VAL A 103 8.47 -23.79 -0.11
CA VAL A 103 9.74 -23.08 -0.06
C VAL A 103 9.88 -22.36 -1.40
N LEU A 104 9.64 -21.04 -1.41
CA LEU A 104 9.97 -20.21 -2.55
C LEU A 104 11.50 -20.21 -2.69
N GLY A 105 12.00 -20.96 -3.67
CA GLY A 105 13.41 -21.26 -3.83
C GLY A 105 14.23 -19.98 -3.98
N THR A 106 15.10 -19.72 -3.01
CA THR A 106 16.19 -18.75 -3.11
C THR A 106 17.54 -19.45 -3.27
N SER A 107 17.58 -20.70 -3.76
CA SER A 107 18.87 -21.31 -4.05
C SER A 107 19.49 -20.57 -5.23
N PRO A 108 20.69 -19.97 -5.07
CA PRO A 108 21.40 -19.34 -6.17
C PRO A 108 21.58 -20.30 -7.35
N GLU A 109 21.80 -21.59 -7.07
CA GLU A 109 21.93 -22.63 -8.09
C GLU A 109 20.66 -22.81 -8.92
N ALA A 110 19.48 -22.74 -8.29
CA ALA A 110 18.21 -22.87 -9.01
C ALA A 110 17.95 -21.66 -9.91
N ALA A 111 18.34 -20.45 -9.47
CA ALA A 111 18.25 -19.24 -10.27
C ALA A 111 19.21 -19.25 -11.46
N THR A 112 20.46 -19.69 -11.25
CA THR A 112 21.46 -19.84 -12.33
C THR A 112 21.03 -20.89 -13.34
N ALA A 113 20.54 -22.05 -12.88
CA ALA A 113 20.04 -23.11 -13.76
C ALA A 113 18.84 -22.66 -14.60
N ALA A 114 17.90 -21.89 -14.02
CA ALA A 114 16.77 -21.33 -14.75
C ALA A 114 17.23 -20.32 -15.83
N ALA A 115 18.16 -19.41 -15.49
CA ALA A 115 18.70 -18.45 -16.44
C ALA A 115 19.46 -19.12 -17.59
N GLU A 116 20.23 -20.17 -17.32
CA GLU A 116 20.92 -20.96 -18.34
C GLU A 116 19.94 -21.72 -19.26
N ALA A 117 18.85 -22.26 -18.70
CA ALA A 117 17.82 -22.93 -19.49
C ALA A 117 17.12 -21.94 -20.44
N ASP A 118 16.80 -20.75 -19.97
CA ASP A 118 16.20 -19.67 -20.77
C ASP A 118 17.14 -19.24 -21.90
N ALA A 119 18.43 -19.02 -21.59
CA ALA A 119 19.44 -18.66 -22.58
C ALA A 119 19.57 -19.72 -23.69
N ARG A 120 19.57 -21.01 -23.33
CA ARG A 120 19.60 -22.12 -24.30
C ARG A 120 18.36 -22.15 -25.18
N TRP A 121 17.19 -21.85 -24.62
CA TRP A 121 15.95 -21.75 -25.38
C TRP A 121 15.99 -20.59 -26.39
N PHE A 122 16.45 -19.41 -25.98
CA PHE A 122 16.64 -18.26 -26.89
C PHE A 122 17.68 -18.53 -27.98
N ASP A 123 18.77 -19.25 -27.67
CA ASP A 123 19.76 -19.69 -28.67
C ASP A 123 19.16 -20.67 -29.68
N GLN A 124 18.29 -21.58 -29.23
CA GLN A 124 17.59 -22.51 -30.11
C GLN A 124 16.60 -21.78 -31.03
N GLN A 125 15.84 -20.82 -30.50
CA GLN A 125 14.92 -19.99 -31.30
C GLN A 125 15.66 -19.16 -32.37
N ARG A 126 16.77 -18.51 -32.01
CA ARG A 126 17.62 -17.77 -32.97
C ARG A 126 18.20 -18.68 -34.05
N ARG A 127 18.62 -19.90 -33.69
CA ARG A 127 19.12 -20.89 -34.66
C ARG A 127 18.02 -21.48 -35.55
N ALA A 128 16.78 -21.51 -35.07
CA ALA A 128 15.62 -21.97 -35.82
C ALA A 128 15.09 -20.93 -36.83
N GLY A 129 15.66 -19.72 -36.88
CA GLY A 129 15.37 -18.73 -37.92
C GLY A 129 14.06 -17.97 -37.75
N PHE A 130 13.53 -17.90 -36.52
CA PHE A 130 12.43 -16.99 -36.19
C PHE A 130 13.00 -15.64 -35.73
N ASP A 131 13.04 -14.67 -36.66
CA ASP A 131 13.11 -13.23 -36.40
C ASP A 131 11.69 -12.64 -36.41
#